data_AF-A0A3C0G200-F1
#
_entry.id   AF-A0A3C0G200-F1
#
_cell.length_a   1.000
_cell.length_b   1.000
_cell.length_c   1.000
_cell.angle_alpha   90.00
_cell.angle_beta   90.00
_cell.angle_gamma   90.00
#
_symmetry.space_group_name_H-M   'P 1'
#
loop_
_entity.id
_entity.type
_entity.pdbx_description
1 polymer ?
#
loop_
_entity_poly.entity_id
_entity_poly.type
_entity_poly.pdbx_seq_one_letter_code
_entity_poly.pdbx_strand_id
1 'polypeptide(L)'
;MVVDQVTGGIQLVNLHHDGYGESFEIPMQGPFTNYAVGGHQSRHVSLNTSSVLDKWYNRPEAWKLLLGTCVGYNEEHGLTGGVGLVSPDYPWPEANEPGILPYPMTASQKAWLYRDFTAKRPVNIKNLLINTGGVSIGNYTKNYEVVSTVGAFENPRAFIENQPTLPNTVYLAHSSSTTNVRSFLDIRRDANSHFTFVEEYNTGYLTGTENKSVIISRFAAPGGIESMGKGYLDFKSSEMSVYNSVLNRNLTVIKPSQASTGSLSEPIGSGTAGIRVSDIHGRDFGLRSHLS
;
A
#
# COMPACT_ATOMS: atom_id res chain seq x y z
N MET A 1 49.79 -10.14 -26.07
CA MET A 1 49.50 -9.10 -25.07
C MET A 1 48.92 -7.89 -25.80
N VAL A 2 47.65 -7.97 -26.20
CA VAL A 2 46.94 -6.87 -26.91
C VAL A 2 46.55 -5.75 -26.00
N VAL A 3 46.26 -6.06 -24.73
CA VAL A 3 45.98 -5.07 -23.69
C VAL A 3 47.13 -4.05 -23.55
N ASP A 4 48.39 -4.49 -23.70
CA ASP A 4 49.56 -3.61 -23.59
C ASP A 4 49.93 -2.90 -24.89
N GLN A 5 49.29 -3.24 -26.02
CA GLN A 5 49.49 -2.58 -27.32
C GLN A 5 48.32 -1.67 -27.74
N VAL A 6 47.23 -1.65 -26.96
CA VAL A 6 46.21 -0.59 -27.06
C VAL A 6 46.82 0.69 -26.49
N THR A 7 47.57 1.41 -27.32
CA THR A 7 48.10 2.74 -26.98
C THR A 7 46.97 3.76 -26.86
N GLY A 8 47.10 4.71 -25.94
CA GLY A 8 46.11 5.77 -25.70
C GLY A 8 45.78 6.54 -26.99
N GLY A 9 44.58 6.29 -27.55
CA GLY A 9 44.16 6.85 -28.84
C GLY A 9 42.92 6.17 -29.45
N ILE A 10 42.50 5.01 -28.94
CA ILE A 10 41.25 4.36 -29.34
C ILE A 10 40.12 4.82 -28.41
N GLN A 11 39.07 5.40 -29.00
CA GLN A 11 37.88 5.82 -28.28
C GLN A 11 36.65 5.08 -28.83
N LEU A 12 35.99 4.30 -27.98
CA LEU A 12 34.66 3.77 -28.26
C LEU A 12 33.64 4.84 -27.88
N VAL A 13 33.02 5.46 -28.88
CA VAL A 13 32.01 6.51 -28.70
C VAL A 13 30.61 5.96 -28.91
N ASN A 14 29.61 6.68 -28.40
CA ASN A 14 28.18 6.40 -28.63
C ASN A 14 27.66 5.04 -28.14
N LEU A 15 28.44 4.32 -27.34
CA LEU A 15 28.06 3.01 -26.79
C LEU A 15 26.86 3.10 -25.84
N HIS A 16 26.70 4.25 -25.18
CA HIS A 16 25.57 4.56 -24.31
C HIS A 16 24.55 5.48 -24.99
N HIS A 17 24.36 5.39 -26.30
CA HIS A 17 23.22 6.08 -26.91
C HIS A 17 21.93 5.39 -26.50
N ASP A 18 20.89 6.17 -26.21
CA ASP A 18 19.58 5.67 -25.79
C ASP A 18 18.46 6.30 -26.64
N GLY A 19 18.82 6.65 -27.87
CA GLY A 19 17.89 7.03 -28.94
C GLY A 19 17.33 5.79 -29.63
N TYR A 20 16.15 5.95 -30.22
CA TYR A 20 15.45 4.86 -30.90
C TYR A 20 14.94 5.31 -32.27
N GLY A 21 14.58 4.34 -33.12
CA GLY A 21 14.08 4.61 -34.47
C GLY A 21 15.17 5.12 -35.43
N GLU A 22 14.75 5.51 -36.63
CA GLU A 22 15.65 5.90 -37.72
C GLU A 22 16.34 7.25 -37.48
N SER A 23 15.69 8.16 -36.73
CA SER A 23 16.22 9.48 -36.41
C SER A 23 17.21 9.49 -35.24
N PHE A 24 17.31 8.40 -34.47
CA PHE A 24 18.15 8.29 -33.27
C PHE A 24 17.94 9.41 -32.23
N GLU A 25 16.74 9.98 -32.17
CA GLU A 25 16.41 11.06 -31.25
C GLU A 25 15.94 10.56 -29.88
N ILE A 26 16.18 11.37 -28.86
CA ILE A 26 15.65 11.15 -27.51
C ILE A 26 14.62 12.27 -27.26
N PRO A 27 13.33 11.93 -27.10
CA PRO A 27 12.32 12.94 -26.81
C PRO A 27 12.60 13.56 -25.44
N MET A 28 12.17 14.81 -25.27
CA MET A 28 12.33 15.54 -24.02
C MET A 28 11.68 14.76 -22.86
N GLN A 29 12.47 14.40 -21.85
CA GLN A 29 12.01 13.75 -20.62
C GLN A 29 12.42 14.57 -19.40
N GLY A 30 11.51 14.65 -18.42
CA GLY A 30 11.82 15.16 -17.09
C GLY A 30 12.33 14.04 -16.18
N PRO A 31 12.75 14.35 -14.95
CA PRO A 31 13.25 13.34 -14.00
C PRO A 31 12.28 12.16 -13.78
N PHE A 32 10.97 12.44 -13.67
CA PHE A 32 9.95 11.40 -13.50
C PHE A 32 9.81 10.49 -14.72
N THR A 33 9.72 11.05 -15.93
CA THR A 33 9.53 10.25 -17.14
C THR A 33 10.79 9.53 -17.58
N ASN A 34 11.97 10.07 -17.28
CA ASN A 34 13.22 9.32 -17.42
C ASN A 34 13.22 8.10 -16.49
N TYR A 35 12.82 8.25 -15.22
CA TYR A 35 12.71 7.12 -14.29
C TYR A 35 11.62 6.11 -14.69
N ALA A 36 10.50 6.54 -15.26
CA ALA A 36 9.32 5.68 -15.42
C ALA A 36 9.03 5.20 -16.84
N VAL A 37 9.63 5.80 -17.87
CA VAL A 37 9.26 5.55 -19.27
C VAL A 37 10.46 5.21 -20.14
N GLY A 38 10.43 3.97 -20.63
CA GLY A 38 11.18 3.51 -21.80
C GLY A 38 12.69 3.60 -21.70
N GLY A 39 13.38 3.38 -22.82
CA GLY A 39 14.85 3.34 -22.85
C GLY A 39 15.44 2.01 -22.38
N HIS A 40 16.75 1.90 -22.57
CA HIS A 40 17.52 0.70 -22.28
C HIS A 40 17.66 0.42 -20.78
N GLN A 41 17.46 -0.83 -20.35
CA GLN A 41 17.58 -1.21 -18.95
C GLN A 41 18.96 -0.84 -18.37
N SER A 42 20.04 -1.07 -19.12
CA SER A 42 21.43 -0.78 -18.69
C SER A 42 21.66 0.68 -18.30
N ARG A 43 20.85 1.62 -18.81
CA ARG A 43 20.95 3.06 -18.49
C ARG A 43 20.23 3.44 -17.20
N HIS A 44 19.43 2.54 -16.66
CA HIS A 44 18.60 2.76 -15.47
C HIS A 44 18.97 1.81 -14.33
N VAL A 45 20.13 1.15 -14.42
CA VAL A 45 20.70 0.36 -13.34
C VAL A 45 21.33 1.31 -12.31
N SER A 46 21.14 1.02 -11.03
CA SER A 46 21.78 1.80 -9.96
C SER A 46 23.29 1.65 -10.01
N LEU A 47 24.01 2.72 -9.66
CA LEU A 47 25.46 2.66 -9.55
C LEU A 47 25.88 1.70 -8.43
N ASN A 48 26.93 0.94 -8.68
CA ASN A 48 27.59 0.16 -7.63
C ASN A 48 28.22 1.14 -6.63
N THR A 49 27.71 1.21 -5.41
CA THR A 49 28.24 2.10 -4.36
C THR A 49 29.22 1.41 -3.41
N SER A 50 29.49 0.11 -3.61
CA SER A 50 30.37 -0.70 -2.75
C SER A 50 31.43 -1.42 -3.57
N SER A 51 32.65 -1.47 -3.03
CA SER A 51 33.82 -2.13 -3.63
C SER A 51 33.66 -3.65 -3.79
N VAL A 52 32.71 -4.27 -3.10
CA VAL A 52 32.43 -5.71 -3.20
C VAL A 52 31.42 -6.03 -4.31
N LEU A 53 30.69 -5.02 -4.79
CA LEU A 53 29.63 -5.16 -5.80
C LEU A 53 30.13 -4.91 -7.23
N ASP A 54 31.34 -4.39 -7.41
CA ASP A 54 31.92 -4.11 -8.73
C ASP A 54 32.61 -5.33 -9.35
N LYS A 55 31.86 -6.42 -9.45
CA LYS A 55 32.31 -7.61 -10.17
C LYS A 55 31.66 -7.66 -11.54
N TRP A 56 32.38 -8.29 -12.47
CA TRP A 56 31.99 -8.47 -13.87
C TRP A 56 30.65 -9.23 -14.09
N TYR A 57 30.09 -9.85 -13.04
CA TYR A 57 28.81 -10.57 -13.07
C TYR A 57 27.72 -9.98 -12.16
N ASN A 58 28.06 -9.06 -11.25
CA ASN A 58 27.16 -8.58 -10.20
C ASN A 58 26.32 -7.36 -10.58
N ARG A 59 26.71 -6.60 -11.62
CA ARG A 59 25.92 -5.49 -12.14
C ARG A 59 25.27 -5.88 -13.46
N PRO A 60 23.96 -5.64 -13.64
CA PRO A 60 23.32 -5.88 -14.93
C PRO A 60 23.90 -4.95 -15.99
N GLU A 61 24.46 -5.52 -17.05
CA GLU A 61 25.00 -4.79 -18.19
C GLU A 61 24.26 -5.17 -19.48
N ALA A 62 24.34 -4.33 -20.50
CA ALA A 62 23.78 -4.66 -21.82
C ALA A 62 24.75 -5.48 -22.68
N TRP A 63 26.06 -5.32 -22.48
CA TRP A 63 27.11 -6.05 -23.20
C TRP A 63 28.40 -6.09 -22.36
N LYS A 64 29.35 -6.92 -22.78
CA LYS A 64 30.76 -6.88 -22.35
C LYS A 64 31.63 -6.48 -23.53
N LEU A 65 32.68 -5.70 -23.25
CA LEU A 65 33.73 -5.38 -24.20
C LEU A 65 34.95 -6.24 -23.87
N LEU A 66 35.38 -7.05 -24.82
CA LEU A 66 36.53 -7.93 -24.68
C LEU A 66 37.67 -7.48 -25.58
N LEU A 67 38.88 -7.50 -25.04
CA LEU A 67 40.11 -7.24 -25.76
C LEU A 67 40.96 -8.51 -25.71
N GLY A 68 41.38 -9.02 -26.86
CA GLY A 68 42.03 -10.32 -26.90
C GLY A 68 42.97 -10.52 -28.09
N THR A 69 43.85 -11.51 -27.92
CA THR A 69 44.63 -12.14 -29.00
C THR A 69 44.19 -13.58 -29.15
N CYS A 70 44.10 -14.06 -30.38
CA CYS A 70 43.99 -15.49 -30.66
C CYS A 70 45.30 -15.96 -31.30
N VAL A 71 46.07 -16.81 -30.59
CA VAL A 71 47.33 -17.38 -31.10
C VAL A 71 47.00 -18.29 -32.29
N GLY A 72 47.79 -18.21 -33.37
CA GLY A 72 47.50 -18.89 -34.64
C GLY A 72 46.64 -18.05 -35.58
N TYR A 73 45.40 -17.72 -35.18
CA TYR A 73 44.49 -16.92 -36.02
C TYR A 73 45.04 -15.53 -36.34
N ASN A 74 45.60 -14.87 -35.32
CA ASN A 74 46.15 -13.53 -35.47
C ASN A 74 47.39 -13.50 -36.39
N GLU A 75 48.26 -14.51 -36.28
CA GLU A 75 49.49 -14.62 -37.07
C GLU A 75 49.19 -14.96 -38.53
N GLU A 76 48.20 -15.84 -38.77
CA GLU A 76 47.73 -16.21 -40.12
C GLU A 76 47.02 -15.06 -40.84
N HIS A 77 46.37 -14.16 -40.11
CA HIS A 77 45.63 -13.01 -40.66
C HIS A 77 46.32 -11.66 -40.49
N GLY A 78 47.57 -11.62 -39.98
CA GLY A 78 48.31 -10.38 -39.75
C GLY A 78 47.66 -9.43 -38.75
N LEU A 79 46.81 -9.95 -37.85
CA LEU A 79 46.10 -9.17 -36.84
C LEU A 79 46.94 -9.11 -35.57
N THR A 80 47.07 -7.93 -34.99
CA THR A 80 47.75 -7.79 -33.69
C THR A 80 46.83 -8.18 -32.53
N GLY A 81 45.52 -8.04 -32.71
CA GLY A 81 44.48 -8.22 -31.69
C GLY A 81 43.08 -7.89 -32.19
N GLY A 82 42.09 -8.11 -31.33
CA GLY A 82 40.70 -7.78 -31.62
C GLY A 82 39.97 -7.15 -30.44
N VAL A 83 39.00 -6.30 -30.76
CA VAL A 83 37.95 -5.81 -29.86
C VAL A 83 36.68 -6.57 -30.19
N GLY A 84 36.09 -7.22 -29.20
CA GLY A 84 34.82 -7.94 -29.33
C GLY A 84 33.74 -7.30 -28.45
N LEU A 85 32.56 -7.08 -29.01
CA LEU A 85 31.34 -6.82 -28.26
C LEU A 85 30.61 -8.16 -28.09
N VAL A 86 30.40 -8.58 -26.85
CA VAL A 86 29.70 -9.84 -26.56
C VAL A 86 28.54 -9.60 -25.59
N SER A 87 27.65 -10.56 -25.50
CA SER A 87 26.55 -10.51 -24.55
C SER A 87 27.05 -10.55 -23.09
N PRO A 88 26.27 -10.05 -22.12
CA PRO A 88 26.69 -10.02 -20.72
C PRO A 88 26.95 -11.40 -20.12
N ASP A 89 26.37 -12.47 -20.68
CA ASP A 89 26.55 -13.87 -20.27
C ASP A 89 27.70 -14.59 -20.98
N TYR A 90 28.52 -13.88 -21.75
CA TYR A 90 29.71 -14.49 -22.32
C TYR A 90 30.65 -14.98 -21.19
N PRO A 91 31.15 -16.24 -21.27
CA PRO A 91 31.93 -16.89 -20.23
C PRO A 91 33.38 -16.41 -20.20
N TRP A 92 33.54 -15.15 -19.84
CA TRP A 92 34.84 -14.50 -19.64
C TRP A 92 34.73 -13.49 -18.50
N PRO A 93 35.71 -13.42 -17.58
CA PRO A 93 36.95 -14.21 -17.53
C PRO A 93 36.80 -15.65 -17.01
N GLU A 94 35.65 -15.99 -16.40
CA GLU A 94 35.37 -17.33 -15.88
C GLU A 94 34.13 -17.92 -16.55
N ALA A 95 34.10 -19.24 -16.65
CA ALA A 95 32.95 -20.00 -17.12
C ALA A 95 32.12 -20.53 -15.95
N ASN A 96 30.98 -21.17 -16.25
CA ASN A 96 30.27 -21.97 -15.26
C ASN A 96 31.15 -23.12 -14.73
N GLU A 97 30.74 -23.70 -13.60
CA GLU A 97 31.45 -24.81 -12.96
C GLU A 97 31.81 -25.96 -13.94
N PRO A 98 32.94 -26.66 -13.73
CA PRO A 98 33.35 -27.78 -14.58
C PRO A 98 32.23 -28.81 -14.77
N GLY A 99 31.92 -29.15 -16.02
CA GLY A 99 30.85 -30.09 -16.38
C GLY A 99 29.51 -29.43 -16.72
N ILE A 100 29.38 -28.11 -16.55
CA ILE A 100 28.24 -27.32 -17.05
C ILE A 100 28.62 -26.63 -18.37
N LEU A 101 27.64 -26.44 -19.26
CA LEU A 101 27.82 -25.66 -20.48
C LEU A 101 28.39 -24.27 -20.13
N PRO A 102 29.54 -23.86 -20.68
CA PRO A 102 30.15 -22.57 -20.37
C PRO A 102 29.26 -21.37 -20.73
N TYR A 103 28.55 -21.45 -21.86
CA TYR A 103 27.64 -20.42 -22.33
C TYR A 103 26.19 -20.94 -22.38
N PRO A 104 25.20 -20.17 -21.89
CA PRO A 104 25.32 -18.87 -21.22
C PRO A 104 25.82 -18.99 -19.77
N MET A 105 26.61 -18.03 -19.31
CA MET A 105 27.02 -17.98 -17.91
C MET A 105 25.83 -17.65 -16.99
N THR A 106 25.59 -18.47 -15.97
CA THR A 106 24.41 -18.34 -15.10
C THR A 106 24.53 -17.21 -14.08
N ALA A 107 25.74 -16.90 -13.61
CA ALA A 107 25.92 -15.85 -12.59
C ALA A 107 25.91 -14.41 -13.13
N SER A 108 25.99 -14.21 -14.46
CA SER A 108 25.98 -12.87 -15.06
C SER A 108 24.60 -12.24 -15.04
N GLN A 109 24.49 -11.06 -14.42
CA GLN A 109 23.29 -10.23 -14.51
C GLN A 109 23.20 -9.51 -15.86
N LYS A 110 21.97 -9.32 -16.36
CA LYS A 110 21.69 -8.89 -17.74
C LYS A 110 20.71 -7.72 -17.78
N ALA A 111 21.01 -6.70 -18.58
CA ALA A 111 20.17 -5.53 -18.83
C ALA A 111 20.21 -5.10 -20.32
N TRP A 112 20.13 -6.08 -21.23
CA TRP A 112 20.17 -5.87 -22.69
C TRP A 112 18.81 -5.53 -23.30
N LEU A 113 17.72 -5.70 -22.54
CA LEU A 113 16.37 -5.39 -23.00
C LEU A 113 16.04 -3.92 -22.80
N TYR A 114 15.01 -3.47 -23.50
CA TYR A 114 14.30 -2.26 -23.13
C TYR A 114 13.46 -2.51 -21.87
N ARG A 115 13.02 -1.44 -21.22
CA ARG A 115 12.01 -1.52 -20.17
C ARG A 115 10.63 -1.80 -20.81
N ASP A 116 9.56 -1.30 -20.22
CA ASP A 116 8.19 -1.52 -20.72
C ASP A 116 8.04 -1.21 -22.23
N PHE A 117 8.59 -0.10 -22.71
CA PHE A 117 8.52 0.32 -24.12
C PHE A 117 9.91 0.72 -24.63
N THR A 118 10.17 0.50 -25.92
CA THR A 118 11.38 1.02 -26.60
C THR A 118 11.41 2.55 -26.57
N ALA A 119 10.26 3.17 -26.89
CA ALA A 119 10.15 4.61 -26.99
C ALA A 119 10.10 5.29 -25.61
N LYS A 120 11.00 6.24 -25.41
CA LYS A 120 10.90 7.26 -24.36
C LYS A 120 9.76 8.21 -24.69
N ARG A 121 9.13 8.81 -23.68
CA ARG A 121 8.03 9.77 -23.89
C ARG A 121 7.98 10.83 -22.79
N PRO A 122 7.45 12.03 -23.08
CA PRO A 122 7.42 13.13 -22.12
C PRO A 122 6.42 12.92 -20.97
N VAL A 123 5.45 12.01 -21.12
CA VAL A 123 4.37 11.76 -20.13
C VAL A 123 4.30 10.30 -19.69
N ASN A 124 3.83 10.03 -18.47
CA ASN A 124 3.53 8.67 -18.03
C ASN A 124 2.12 8.61 -17.44
N ILE A 125 1.32 7.66 -17.92
CA ILE A 125 -0.08 7.45 -17.50
C ILE A 125 -0.17 6.20 -16.59
N LYS A 126 0.95 5.49 -16.35
CA LYS A 126 0.98 4.33 -15.46
C LYS A 126 0.79 4.79 -14.00
N ASN A 127 -0.02 4.04 -13.27
CA ASN A 127 -0.16 4.21 -11.82
C ASN A 127 1.09 3.63 -11.14
N LEU A 128 1.88 4.49 -10.50
CA LEU A 128 3.10 4.14 -9.77
C LEU A 128 2.97 4.55 -8.30
N LEU A 129 2.96 3.56 -7.41
CA LEU A 129 2.88 3.80 -5.97
C LEU A 129 4.20 4.41 -5.44
N ILE A 130 4.09 5.45 -4.63
CA ILE A 130 5.19 6.02 -3.87
C ILE A 130 5.46 5.15 -2.65
N ASN A 131 6.56 4.39 -2.68
CA ASN A 131 6.98 3.55 -1.55
C ASN A 131 7.84 4.36 -0.58
N THR A 132 7.43 4.41 0.69
CA THR A 132 8.20 5.05 1.77
C THR A 132 9.40 4.19 2.14
N GLY A 133 10.50 4.32 1.40
CA GLY A 133 11.74 3.56 1.66
C GLY A 133 12.59 3.24 0.43
N GLY A 134 12.13 3.59 -0.78
CA GLY A 134 12.90 3.42 -2.02
C GLY A 134 13.11 4.74 -2.77
N VAL A 135 13.99 4.73 -3.77
CA VAL A 135 14.18 5.82 -4.76
C VAL A 135 13.05 5.83 -5.81
N SER A 136 11.99 5.07 -5.58
CA SER A 136 10.88 4.92 -6.53
C SER A 136 10.03 6.18 -6.57
N ILE A 137 10.14 6.93 -7.65
CA ILE A 137 9.31 8.11 -7.90
C ILE A 137 7.96 7.63 -8.43
N GLY A 138 6.92 7.75 -7.61
CA GLY A 138 5.53 7.43 -7.95
C GLY A 138 4.66 8.66 -8.13
N ASN A 139 3.40 8.46 -8.53
CA ASN A 139 2.39 9.52 -8.69
C ASN A 139 1.22 9.42 -7.70
N TYR A 140 1.15 8.38 -6.86
CA TYR A 140 0.15 8.27 -5.80
C TYR A 140 0.73 7.59 -4.55
N THR A 141 0.21 7.93 -3.38
CA THR A 141 0.59 7.37 -2.07
C THR A 141 -0.48 6.43 -1.50
N LYS A 142 -1.75 6.64 -1.84
CA LYS A 142 -2.88 5.85 -1.32
C LYS A 142 -3.76 5.37 -2.48
N ASN A 143 -4.26 4.13 -2.39
CA ASN A 143 -5.05 3.54 -3.48
C ASN A 143 -6.30 4.37 -3.84
N TYR A 144 -6.95 5.01 -2.86
CA TYR A 144 -8.11 5.88 -3.10
C TYR A 144 -7.82 7.09 -4.01
N GLU A 145 -6.56 7.46 -4.21
CA GLU A 145 -6.19 8.56 -5.12
C GLU A 145 -6.29 8.12 -6.60
N VAL A 146 -6.20 6.81 -6.85
CA VAL A 146 -6.31 6.21 -8.19
C VAL A 146 -7.69 5.60 -8.40
N VAL A 147 -8.16 4.85 -7.41
CA VAL A 147 -9.46 4.18 -7.45
C VAL A 147 -10.09 4.22 -6.07
N SER A 148 -11.23 4.88 -5.98
CA SER A 148 -12.04 4.94 -4.77
C SER A 148 -13.47 4.55 -5.07
N THR A 149 -14.11 3.88 -4.13
CA THR A 149 -15.56 3.76 -4.08
C THR A 149 -16.06 4.32 -2.74
N VAL A 150 -17.34 4.68 -2.72
CA VAL A 150 -18.04 5.16 -1.52
C VAL A 150 -19.07 4.10 -1.13
N GLY A 151 -19.27 3.88 0.17
CA GLY A 151 -20.16 2.83 0.67
C GLY A 151 -19.36 1.61 1.11
N ALA A 152 -19.03 1.59 2.39
CA ALA A 152 -18.35 0.46 3.04
C ALA A 152 -19.35 -0.63 3.45
N PHE A 153 -20.64 -0.33 3.56
CA PHE A 153 -21.65 -1.35 3.81
C PHE A 153 -21.80 -2.32 2.65
N GLU A 154 -21.84 -1.82 1.41
CA GLU A 154 -21.86 -2.65 0.21
C GLU A 154 -20.49 -3.27 -0.08
N ASN A 155 -19.40 -2.59 0.30
CA ASN A 155 -18.03 -3.02 0.08
C ASN A 155 -17.23 -3.16 1.40
N PRO A 156 -17.59 -4.11 2.30
CA PRO A 156 -17.03 -4.19 3.66
C PRO A 156 -15.65 -4.87 3.67
N ARG A 157 -14.65 -4.24 3.03
CA ARG A 157 -13.29 -4.80 2.96
C ARG A 157 -12.68 -5.08 4.31
N ALA A 158 -12.85 -4.18 5.28
CA ALA A 158 -12.30 -4.33 6.63
C ALA A 158 -12.77 -5.61 7.32
N PHE A 159 -14.05 -5.96 7.15
CA PHE A 159 -14.65 -7.17 7.71
C PHE A 159 -14.19 -8.45 6.99
N ILE A 160 -13.95 -8.37 5.67
CA ILE A 160 -13.45 -9.51 4.87
C ILE A 160 -11.98 -9.80 5.19
N GLU A 161 -11.15 -8.75 5.30
CA GLU A 161 -9.72 -8.89 5.59
C GLU A 161 -9.49 -9.36 7.05
N ASN A 162 -10.29 -8.86 8.00
CA ASN A 162 -10.17 -9.16 9.42
C ASN A 162 -11.54 -9.45 10.03
N GLN A 163 -11.97 -10.72 9.99
CA GLN A 163 -13.25 -11.12 10.54
C GLN A 163 -13.20 -11.16 12.08
N PRO A 164 -14.00 -10.35 12.80
CA PRO A 164 -14.05 -10.39 14.25
C PRO A 164 -14.87 -11.59 14.76
N THR A 165 -14.56 -12.04 15.97
CA THR A 165 -15.47 -12.90 16.73
C THR A 165 -16.53 -12.01 17.39
N LEU A 166 -17.79 -12.21 17.02
CA LEU A 166 -18.91 -11.47 17.60
C LEU A 166 -19.49 -12.23 18.80
N PRO A 167 -19.97 -11.53 19.85
CA PRO A 167 -20.56 -12.19 21.02
C PRO A 167 -21.82 -13.00 20.66
N ASN A 168 -21.94 -14.22 21.18
CA ASN A 168 -23.08 -15.09 20.90
C ASN A 168 -24.42 -14.49 21.36
N THR A 169 -24.41 -13.62 22.37
CA THR A 169 -25.62 -12.99 22.91
C THR A 169 -26.35 -12.11 21.89
N VAL A 170 -25.65 -11.63 20.86
CA VAL A 170 -26.19 -10.77 19.79
C VAL A 170 -27.23 -11.50 18.92
N TYR A 171 -27.11 -12.82 18.77
CA TYR A 171 -27.90 -13.63 17.84
C TYR A 171 -28.95 -14.51 18.54
N LEU A 172 -29.23 -14.28 19.82
CA LEU A 172 -30.23 -15.03 20.57
C LEU A 172 -31.66 -14.65 20.14
N ALA A 173 -32.58 -15.62 20.30
CA ALA A 173 -34.04 -15.41 20.34
C ALA A 173 -34.59 -14.39 19.31
N HIS A 174 -34.34 -14.61 18.01
CA HIS A 174 -34.88 -13.88 16.84
C HIS A 174 -34.03 -12.74 16.24
N SER A 175 -32.84 -12.45 16.76
CA SER A 175 -31.93 -11.41 16.22
C SER A 175 -30.96 -11.93 15.13
N SER A 176 -31.40 -12.83 14.25
CA SER A 176 -30.49 -13.50 13.29
C SER A 176 -29.93 -12.58 12.19
N SER A 177 -30.52 -11.39 12.01
CA SER A 177 -30.20 -10.48 10.90
C SER A 177 -29.68 -9.11 11.37
N THR A 178 -29.45 -8.92 12.67
CA THR A 178 -28.93 -7.64 13.15
C THR A 178 -27.51 -7.40 12.66
N THR A 179 -27.25 -6.17 12.24
CA THR A 179 -25.94 -5.63 11.90
C THR A 179 -25.34 -4.81 13.03
N ASN A 180 -26.13 -4.39 14.01
CA ASN A 180 -25.67 -3.60 15.15
C ASN A 180 -25.48 -4.54 16.34
N VAL A 181 -24.28 -4.53 16.91
CA VAL A 181 -23.90 -5.41 18.03
C VAL A 181 -24.31 -4.81 19.36
N ARG A 182 -24.05 -3.52 19.56
CA ARG A 182 -24.44 -2.80 20.79
C ARG A 182 -25.65 -1.91 20.54
N SER A 183 -26.42 -1.73 21.59
CA SER A 183 -27.55 -0.82 21.67
C SER A 183 -27.26 0.32 22.63
N PHE A 184 -28.09 1.36 22.65
CA PHE A 184 -27.98 2.45 23.63
C PHE A 184 -28.14 1.97 25.09
N LEU A 185 -28.69 0.76 25.30
CA LEU A 185 -28.79 0.14 26.62
C LEU A 185 -27.43 -0.43 27.10
N ASP A 186 -26.49 -0.68 26.18
CA ASP A 186 -25.13 -1.12 26.47
C ASP A 186 -24.19 0.03 26.84
N ILE A 187 -24.72 1.24 26.99
CA ILE A 187 -23.93 2.38 27.47
C ILE A 187 -23.69 2.20 28.98
N ARG A 188 -22.42 2.02 29.35
CA ARG A 188 -21.99 1.73 30.73
C ARG A 188 -22.40 2.84 31.70
N ARG A 189 -22.80 2.43 32.91
CA ARG A 189 -23.06 3.30 34.08
C ARG A 189 -22.33 2.70 35.30
N ASP A 190 -21.84 3.57 36.18
CA ASP A 190 -21.03 3.24 37.37
C ASP A 190 -21.90 2.95 38.60
N ALA A 191 -23.20 3.24 38.55
CA ALA A 191 -24.12 3.09 39.66
C ALA A 191 -25.20 2.00 39.44
N ASN A 192 -25.73 1.49 40.55
CA ASN A 192 -26.91 0.61 40.64
C ASN A 192 -26.82 -0.76 39.92
N SER A 193 -25.65 -1.40 39.95
CA SER A 193 -25.48 -2.77 39.42
C SER A 193 -25.97 -2.91 37.98
N HIS A 194 -25.57 -1.96 37.12
CA HIS A 194 -25.87 -2.02 35.70
C HIS A 194 -25.37 -3.34 35.11
N PHE A 195 -26.22 -3.99 34.32
CA PHE A 195 -25.91 -5.27 33.71
C PHE A 195 -25.37 -5.08 32.29
N THR A 196 -24.42 -5.91 31.90
CA THR A 196 -23.88 -5.95 30.55
C THR A 196 -24.78 -6.83 29.71
N PHE A 197 -25.49 -6.29 28.71
CA PHE A 197 -26.33 -7.11 27.82
C PHE A 197 -25.47 -7.84 26.78
N VAL A 198 -24.45 -7.16 26.24
CA VAL A 198 -23.54 -7.71 25.24
C VAL A 198 -22.10 -7.62 25.73
N GLU A 199 -21.38 -8.75 25.66
CA GLU A 199 -19.96 -8.80 26.01
C GLU A 199 -19.11 -7.90 25.09
N GLU A 200 -17.95 -7.49 25.60
CA GLU A 200 -17.04 -6.64 24.83
C GLU A 200 -16.51 -7.41 23.61
N TYR A 201 -16.47 -6.75 22.45
CA TYR A 201 -15.91 -7.31 21.23
C TYR A 201 -14.92 -6.35 20.58
N ASN A 202 -13.96 -6.90 19.84
CA ASN A 202 -12.92 -6.12 19.19
C ASN A 202 -13.50 -5.29 18.04
N THR A 203 -13.33 -3.96 18.09
CA THR A 203 -13.75 -3.02 17.02
C THR A 203 -12.57 -2.42 16.26
N GLY A 204 -11.35 -2.90 16.52
CA GLY A 204 -10.10 -2.43 15.92
C GLY A 204 -10.07 -2.64 14.41
N TYR A 205 -10.66 -3.72 13.90
CA TYR A 205 -10.75 -3.95 12.45
C TYR A 205 -11.49 -2.84 11.70
N LEU A 206 -12.36 -2.07 12.38
CA LEU A 206 -13.10 -0.93 11.81
C LEU A 206 -12.23 0.35 11.70
N THR A 207 -10.91 0.28 11.85
CA THR A 207 -10.00 1.43 11.62
C THR A 207 -9.56 1.61 10.17
N GLY A 208 -10.00 0.72 9.29
CA GLY A 208 -9.68 0.74 7.87
C GLY A 208 -8.82 -0.45 7.46
N THR A 209 -8.57 -0.53 6.16
CA THR A 209 -7.86 -1.64 5.51
C THR A 209 -6.44 -1.23 5.14
N GLU A 210 -5.59 -2.21 4.86
CA GLU A 210 -4.26 -1.93 4.29
C GLU A 210 -4.41 -1.25 2.92
N ASN A 211 -5.29 -1.80 2.09
CA ASN A 211 -5.63 -1.26 0.78
C ASN A 211 -6.77 -0.25 0.89
N LYS A 212 -6.43 1.00 1.21
CA LYS A 212 -7.37 2.12 1.39
C LYS A 212 -8.03 2.53 0.06
N SER A 213 -9.12 1.88 -0.32
CA SER A 213 -9.88 2.16 -1.56
C SER A 213 -11.38 2.43 -1.34
N VAL A 214 -11.89 2.20 -0.12
CA VAL A 214 -13.30 2.39 0.22
C VAL A 214 -13.42 3.56 1.19
N ILE A 215 -14.21 4.56 0.83
CA ILE A 215 -14.52 5.72 1.67
C ILE A 215 -15.82 5.42 2.39
N ILE A 216 -15.78 5.46 3.73
CA ILE A 216 -16.97 5.31 4.57
C ILE A 216 -17.74 6.64 4.51
N SER A 217 -18.98 6.61 4.01
CA SER A 217 -19.85 7.79 3.99
C SER A 217 -20.81 7.76 5.16
N ARG A 218 -20.69 8.75 6.06
CA ARG A 218 -21.58 8.82 7.23
C ARG A 218 -22.32 10.14 7.24
N PHE A 219 -23.64 10.05 7.32
CA PHE A 219 -24.48 11.18 7.69
C PHE A 219 -25.04 10.90 9.08
N ALA A 220 -24.46 11.48 10.14
CA ALA A 220 -24.95 11.31 11.51
C ALA A 220 -24.84 12.62 12.28
N ALA A 221 -25.77 12.87 13.20
CA ALA A 221 -25.65 13.99 14.14
C ALA A 221 -24.50 13.69 15.12
N PRO A 222 -23.45 14.53 15.19
CA PRO A 222 -22.34 14.28 16.10
C PRO A 222 -22.78 14.43 17.56
N GLY A 223 -22.20 13.64 18.47
CA GLY A 223 -22.34 13.83 19.91
C GLY A 223 -22.69 12.57 20.71
N GLY A 224 -23.39 11.60 20.12
CA GLY A 224 -23.79 10.35 20.77
C GLY A 224 -22.88 9.17 20.42
N ILE A 225 -22.45 8.40 21.41
CA ILE A 225 -21.65 7.17 21.19
C ILE A 225 -22.45 6.12 20.41
N GLU A 226 -23.75 6.06 20.63
CA GLU A 226 -24.71 5.22 19.93
C GLU A 226 -24.77 5.52 18.42
N SER A 227 -24.43 6.75 18.03
CA SER A 227 -24.48 7.21 16.63
C SER A 227 -23.12 7.25 15.93
N MET A 228 -22.00 7.28 16.69
CA MET A 228 -20.66 7.52 16.16
C MET A 228 -19.60 6.50 16.60
N GLY A 229 -19.83 5.80 17.71
CA GLY A 229 -18.90 4.84 18.29
C GLY A 229 -18.89 3.53 17.51
N LYS A 230 -17.73 3.07 17.06
CA LYS A 230 -17.58 1.90 16.18
C LYS A 230 -18.23 0.60 16.68
N GLY A 231 -18.40 0.44 18.00
CA GLY A 231 -19.11 -0.69 18.60
C GLY A 231 -20.64 -0.62 18.53
N TYR A 232 -21.19 0.56 18.28
CA TYR A 232 -22.62 0.86 18.20
C TYR A 232 -23.07 1.10 16.75
N LEU A 233 -22.14 1.01 15.81
CA LEU A 233 -22.41 1.05 14.38
C LEU A 233 -22.52 -0.38 13.85
N ASP A 234 -22.94 -0.52 12.60
CA ASP A 234 -22.90 -1.80 11.90
C ASP A 234 -21.51 -2.42 11.98
N PHE A 235 -21.44 -3.69 12.39
CA PHE A 235 -20.18 -4.39 12.57
C PHE A 235 -19.46 -4.66 11.24
N LYS A 236 -20.11 -4.61 10.08
CA LYS A 236 -19.40 -4.89 8.81
C LYS A 236 -18.56 -3.70 8.34
N SER A 237 -19.07 -2.49 8.51
CA SER A 237 -18.57 -1.30 7.81
C SER A 237 -18.38 -0.07 8.70
N SER A 238 -18.96 -0.05 9.90
CA SER A 238 -19.08 1.14 10.73
C SER A 238 -19.70 2.35 10.02
N GLU A 239 -20.58 2.13 9.03
CA GLU A 239 -21.19 3.19 8.24
C GLU A 239 -22.53 3.63 8.83
N MET A 240 -23.33 2.68 9.27
CA MET A 240 -24.72 2.91 9.70
C MET A 240 -24.91 2.70 11.20
N SER A 241 -25.88 3.44 11.75
CA SER A 241 -26.41 3.25 13.10
C SER A 241 -27.93 3.35 13.07
N VAL A 242 -28.62 2.49 13.82
CA VAL A 242 -30.07 2.59 14.02
C VAL A 242 -30.45 3.92 14.69
N TYR A 243 -29.57 4.46 15.53
CA TYR A 243 -29.77 5.71 16.30
C TYR A 243 -29.64 6.98 15.45
N ASN A 244 -29.32 6.84 14.17
CA ASN A 244 -29.35 7.96 13.23
C ASN A 244 -30.74 8.16 12.58
N SER A 245 -31.60 7.14 12.62
CA SER A 245 -32.98 7.21 12.13
C SER A 245 -33.82 8.18 12.95
N VAL A 246 -34.81 8.84 12.34
CA VAL A 246 -35.67 9.83 13.03
C VAL A 246 -36.39 9.24 14.24
N LEU A 247 -36.78 7.96 14.16
CA LEU A 247 -37.52 7.27 15.23
C LEU A 247 -36.66 7.00 16.48
N ASN A 248 -35.37 6.75 16.29
CA ASN A 248 -34.46 6.31 17.34
C ASN A 248 -33.37 7.34 17.67
N ARG A 249 -33.42 8.51 17.03
CA ARG A 249 -32.50 9.61 17.30
C ARG A 249 -32.71 10.14 18.71
N ASN A 250 -31.60 10.42 19.40
CA ASN A 250 -31.59 10.99 20.75
C ASN A 250 -32.35 10.15 21.81
N LEU A 251 -32.47 8.82 21.63
CA LEU A 251 -33.12 7.96 22.62
C LEU A 251 -32.45 8.01 24.00
N THR A 252 -31.13 8.22 24.03
CA THR A 252 -30.33 8.45 25.24
C THR A 252 -30.78 9.69 26.02
N VAL A 253 -31.32 10.70 25.34
CA VAL A 253 -31.81 11.96 25.91
C VAL A 253 -33.32 11.94 26.17
N ILE A 254 -34.09 11.37 25.25
CA ILE A 254 -35.56 11.32 25.32
C ILE A 254 -36.00 10.32 26.40
N LYS A 255 -35.39 9.13 26.40
CA LYS A 255 -35.69 7.96 27.27
C LYS A 255 -37.19 7.70 27.44
N PRO A 256 -37.87 7.23 26.38
CA PRO A 256 -39.33 7.15 26.34
C PRO A 256 -39.94 6.18 27.36
N SER A 257 -39.21 5.16 27.80
CA SER A 257 -39.68 4.11 28.70
C SER A 257 -39.12 4.19 30.12
N GLN A 258 -38.23 5.15 30.42
CA GLN A 258 -37.65 5.27 31.76
C GLN A 258 -38.53 6.20 32.61
N ALA A 259 -39.25 5.64 33.58
CA ALA A 259 -39.84 6.40 34.67
C ALA A 259 -38.73 6.99 35.57
N SER A 260 -39.03 8.00 36.38
CA SER A 260 -38.07 8.62 37.32
C SER A 260 -37.49 7.59 38.30
N THR A 261 -36.44 6.89 37.90
CA THR A 261 -35.64 6.02 38.75
C THR A 261 -34.33 6.74 39.00
N GLY A 262 -34.04 7.04 40.27
CA GLY A 262 -32.94 7.92 40.70
C GLY A 262 -31.52 7.38 40.47
N SER A 263 -31.24 6.83 39.29
CA SER A 263 -29.89 6.45 38.86
C SER A 263 -29.05 7.70 38.59
N LEU A 264 -27.84 7.72 39.14
CA LEU A 264 -26.79 8.64 38.77
C LEU A 264 -26.03 8.01 37.59
N SER A 265 -25.72 8.81 36.56
CA SER A 265 -24.82 8.40 35.48
C SER A 265 -23.43 8.95 35.80
N GLU A 266 -22.37 8.26 35.37
CA GLU A 266 -20.98 8.56 35.77
C GLU A 266 -20.55 10.04 35.56
N PRO A 267 -19.39 10.49 36.07
CA PRO A 267 -18.81 11.79 35.75
C PRO A 267 -18.21 11.85 34.33
N ILE A 268 -18.28 12.99 33.63
CA ILE A 268 -17.54 13.19 32.36
C ILE A 268 -16.05 12.87 32.59
N GLY A 269 -15.49 11.90 31.85
CA GLY A 269 -14.09 11.49 31.96
C GLY A 269 -13.81 10.33 32.93
N SER A 270 -14.80 9.87 33.70
CA SER A 270 -14.79 8.53 34.31
C SER A 270 -15.59 7.60 33.39
N GLY A 271 -14.95 6.51 32.94
CA GLY A 271 -15.53 5.55 32.00
C GLY A 271 -15.48 5.99 30.52
N THR A 272 -16.49 5.57 29.75
CA THR A 272 -16.54 5.77 28.29
C THR A 272 -16.94 7.21 27.94
N ALA A 273 -16.17 7.89 27.08
CA ALA A 273 -16.38 9.30 26.73
C ALA A 273 -17.73 9.57 26.02
N GLY A 274 -18.51 10.54 26.53
CA GLY A 274 -19.79 11.00 25.93
C GLY A 274 -20.42 12.19 26.67
N ILE A 275 -21.28 12.94 25.98
CA ILE A 275 -22.08 14.06 26.55
C ILE A 275 -23.25 13.46 27.36
N ARG A 276 -23.45 13.94 28.59
CA ARG A 276 -24.55 13.49 29.48
C ARG A 276 -25.65 14.55 29.52
N VAL A 277 -26.89 14.10 29.59
CA VAL A 277 -28.04 14.96 29.88
C VAL A 277 -28.50 14.63 31.30
N SER A 278 -28.41 15.61 32.19
CA SER A 278 -28.91 15.52 33.56
C SER A 278 -29.98 16.59 33.78
N ASP A 279 -30.97 16.29 34.61
CA ASP A 279 -31.94 17.28 35.10
C ASP A 279 -31.29 18.25 36.12
N ILE A 280 -32.02 19.31 36.50
CA ILE A 280 -31.67 20.29 37.55
C ILE A 280 -31.34 19.64 38.91
N HIS A 281 -31.80 18.42 39.14
CA HIS A 281 -31.51 17.64 40.34
C HIS A 281 -30.26 16.73 40.20
N GLY A 282 -29.49 16.85 39.12
CA GLY A 282 -28.29 16.05 38.86
C GLY A 282 -28.57 14.56 38.58
N ARG A 283 -29.82 14.22 38.25
CA ARG A 283 -30.27 12.85 37.96
C ARG A 283 -30.38 12.64 36.46
N ASP A 284 -30.16 11.40 36.03
CA ASP A 284 -30.18 11.00 34.62
C ASP A 284 -31.61 10.71 34.14
N PHE A 285 -32.46 11.75 34.13
CA PHE A 285 -33.82 11.68 33.63
C PHE A 285 -33.89 12.01 32.13
N GLY A 286 -34.79 11.33 31.42
CA GLY A 286 -35.06 11.67 30.03
C GLY A 286 -36.04 12.83 29.92
N LEU A 287 -35.93 13.60 28.84
CA LEU A 287 -36.83 14.73 28.55
C LEU A 287 -38.31 14.32 28.54
N ARG A 288 -38.64 13.05 28.25
CA ARG A 288 -40.03 12.56 28.32
C ARG A 288 -40.65 12.67 29.71
N SER A 289 -39.87 12.50 30.77
CA SER A 289 -40.37 12.58 32.14
C SER A 289 -40.79 13.99 32.57
N HIS A 290 -40.37 15.02 31.82
CA HIS A 290 -40.73 16.42 32.06
C HIS A 290 -41.95 16.88 31.25
N LEU A 291 -42.50 16.03 30.38
CA LEU A 291 -43.68 16.34 29.56
C LEU A 291 -45.02 15.98 30.23
N SER A 292 -44.98 15.34 31.40
CA SER A 292 -46.16 14.94 32.20
C SER A 292 -46.46 15.93 33.31
#